data_AF-A0AA91BUX4-F1
#
_entry.id   AF-A0AA91BUX4-F1
#
_cell.length_a   1.000
_cell.length_b   1.000
_cell.length_c   1.000
_cell.angle_alpha   90.00
_cell.angle_beta   90.00
_cell.angle_gamma   90.00
#
_symmetry.space_group_name_H-M   'P 1'
#
loop_
_entity.id
_entity.type
_entity.pdbx_description
1 polymer ?
#
loop_
_entity_poly.entity_id
_entity_poly.type
_entity_poly.pdbx_seq_one_letter_code
_entity_poly.pdbx_strand_id
1 'polypeptide(L)'
;MRPTIPAEQAEALFKKFAQTVPVAKIPKFIGCTRAQASLLLQSGILSPVIKDDGDTSGRHKGVDADSLNELIDAMRQLGSSVAESSEGMLNIGETAGALNVPSMDVLALLLDGRLNKIELLPIGLKFKLVLVNLEEVAKKLGVKACQTGLTISEASREILVPTKTVRFLLRARDPNGYPALKSCGQVRHMGEMHDLVDQESLRSFKARYGILRLLVPSSTGSPTSNEKSYRFSTWTALLSGLFLWQVIFSVGGNDLVLWAIWQPNTKLPLFFH
;
A
#
# COMPACT_ATOMS: atom_id res chain seq x y z
N MET A 1 9.66 -40.34 36.79
CA MET A 1 8.21 -40.48 37.03
C MET A 1 7.50 -40.24 35.70
N ARG A 2 6.74 -41.23 35.19
CA ARG A 2 5.87 -40.99 34.03
C ARG A 2 4.59 -40.33 34.55
N PRO A 3 4.20 -39.13 34.09
CA PRO A 3 2.93 -38.55 34.48
C PRO A 3 1.81 -39.50 34.02
N THR A 4 0.94 -39.89 34.95
CA THR A 4 -0.20 -40.77 34.67
C THR A 4 -1.42 -39.87 34.57
N ILE A 5 -2.05 -39.82 33.40
CA ILE A 5 -3.21 -38.97 33.11
C ILE A 5 -4.47 -39.86 33.23
N PRO A 6 -5.58 -39.39 33.83
CA PRO A 6 -6.84 -40.14 33.86
C PRO A 6 -7.30 -40.53 32.44
N ALA A 7 -7.86 -41.74 32.29
CA ALA A 7 -8.21 -42.32 30.99
C ALA A 7 -9.12 -41.42 30.14
N GLU A 8 -10.12 -40.79 30.75
CA GLU A 8 -11.07 -39.89 30.08
C GLU A 8 -10.40 -38.61 29.53
N GLN A 9 -9.44 -38.06 30.28
CA GLN A 9 -8.64 -36.90 29.82
C GLN A 9 -7.65 -37.30 28.73
N ALA A 10 -7.10 -38.53 28.81
CA ALA A 10 -6.23 -39.06 27.77
C ALA A 10 -6.98 -39.28 26.46
N GLU A 11 -8.19 -39.83 26.49
CA GLU A 11 -9.03 -40.02 25.29
C GLU A 11 -9.37 -38.70 24.60
N ALA A 12 -9.77 -37.68 25.37
CA ALA A 12 -10.05 -36.34 24.83
C ALA A 12 -8.81 -35.72 24.15
N LEU A 13 -7.63 -35.90 24.75
CA LEU A 13 -6.36 -35.44 24.16
C LEU A 13 -6.00 -36.24 22.90
N PHE A 14 -6.11 -37.57 22.92
CA PHE A 14 -5.82 -38.42 21.75
C PHE A 14 -6.75 -38.10 20.57
N LYS A 15 -8.02 -37.81 20.84
CA LYS A 15 -8.97 -37.37 19.81
C LYS A 15 -8.52 -36.06 19.16
N LYS A 16 -8.14 -35.07 19.96
CA LYS A 16 -7.57 -33.80 19.46
C LYS A 16 -6.29 -34.00 18.64
N PHE A 17 -5.39 -34.88 19.10
CA PHE A 17 -4.17 -35.21 18.35
C PHE A 17 -4.47 -35.89 17.01
N ALA A 18 -5.45 -36.80 16.97
CA ALA A 18 -5.86 -37.48 15.74
C ALA A 18 -6.46 -36.53 14.70
N GLN A 19 -7.14 -35.47 15.15
CA GLN A 19 -7.74 -34.44 14.30
C GLN A 19 -6.82 -33.24 14.04
N THR A 20 -5.59 -33.27 14.55
CA THR A 20 -4.66 -32.15 14.41
C THR A 20 -4.18 -32.00 12.96
N VAL A 21 -4.34 -30.79 12.41
CA VAL A 21 -3.80 -30.39 11.13
C VAL A 21 -2.41 -29.76 11.34
N PRO A 22 -1.33 -30.33 10.77
CA PRO A 22 -0.01 -29.71 10.82
C PRO A 22 -0.04 -28.29 10.25
N VAL A 23 0.70 -27.35 10.85
CA VAL A 23 0.74 -25.94 10.38
C VAL A 23 1.07 -25.83 8.89
N ALA A 24 1.97 -26.68 8.39
CA ALA A 24 2.32 -26.74 6.97
C ALA A 24 1.13 -27.08 6.03
N LYS A 25 0.10 -27.77 6.55
CA LYS A 25 -1.11 -28.15 5.79
C LYS A 25 -2.25 -27.16 5.94
N ILE A 26 -2.20 -26.21 6.88
CA ILE A 26 -3.24 -25.18 7.07
C ILE A 26 -3.58 -24.44 5.76
N PRO A 27 -2.61 -23.91 4.98
CA PRO A 27 -2.91 -23.22 3.72
C PRO A 27 -3.78 -24.04 2.77
N LYS A 28 -3.51 -25.34 2.67
CA LYS A 28 -4.30 -26.26 1.82
C LYS A 28 -5.66 -26.60 2.46
N PHE A 29 -5.71 -26.69 3.79
CA PHE A 29 -6.92 -27.04 4.53
C PHE A 29 -7.95 -25.93 4.46
N ILE A 30 -7.58 -24.68 4.78
CA ILE A 30 -8.51 -23.54 4.79
C ILE A 30 -8.47 -22.73 3.49
N GLY A 31 -7.49 -22.90 2.61
CA GLY A 31 -7.41 -22.17 1.33
C GLY A 31 -6.76 -20.78 1.40
N CYS A 32 -5.91 -20.54 2.41
CA CYS A 32 -5.17 -19.28 2.58
C CYS A 32 -3.71 -19.39 2.08
N THR A 33 -2.97 -18.29 2.08
CA THR A 33 -1.52 -18.30 1.81
C THR A 33 -0.71 -18.74 3.05
N ARG A 34 0.57 -19.12 2.86
CA ARG A 34 1.47 -19.43 3.99
C ARG A 34 1.66 -18.26 4.94
N ALA A 35 1.75 -17.03 4.40
CA ALA A 35 1.88 -15.81 5.19
C ALA A 35 0.63 -15.58 6.05
N GLN A 36 -0.57 -15.75 5.47
CA GLN A 36 -1.82 -15.65 6.21
C GLN A 36 -1.94 -16.71 7.32
N ALA A 37 -1.56 -17.97 7.06
CA ALA A 37 -1.55 -19.01 8.08
C ALA A 37 -0.61 -18.66 9.26
N SER A 38 0.56 -18.09 8.99
CA SER A 38 1.47 -17.62 10.03
C SER A 38 0.88 -16.48 10.85
N LEU A 39 0.22 -15.52 10.20
CA LEU A 39 -0.42 -14.38 10.87
C LEU A 39 -1.61 -14.81 11.74
N LEU A 40 -2.40 -15.79 11.30
CA LEU A 40 -3.50 -16.37 12.11
C LEU A 40 -2.98 -16.99 13.42
N LEU A 41 -1.81 -17.64 13.38
CA LEU A 41 -1.17 -18.21 14.58
C LEU A 41 -0.58 -17.10 15.46
N GLN A 42 0.10 -16.12 14.88
CA GLN A 42 0.72 -15.02 15.61
C GLN A 42 -0.29 -14.09 16.29
N SER A 43 -1.43 -13.86 15.65
CA SER A 43 -2.54 -13.05 16.19
C SER A 43 -3.35 -13.77 17.27
N GLY A 44 -3.12 -15.07 17.48
CA GLY A 44 -3.87 -15.88 18.44
C GLY A 44 -5.26 -16.30 17.97
N ILE A 45 -5.67 -15.94 16.75
CA ILE A 45 -6.94 -16.39 16.15
C ILE A 45 -6.95 -17.92 16.02
N LEU A 46 -5.82 -18.51 15.62
CA LEU A 46 -5.61 -19.95 15.69
C LEU A 46 -4.63 -20.27 16.82
N SER A 47 -5.04 -21.15 17.72
CA SER A 47 -4.19 -21.66 18.79
C SER A 47 -3.68 -23.06 18.47
N PRO A 48 -2.36 -23.32 18.53
CA PRO A 48 -1.85 -24.67 18.38
C PRO A 48 -2.30 -25.56 19.55
N VAL A 49 -2.51 -26.85 19.28
CA VAL A 49 -2.95 -27.84 20.28
C VAL A 49 -1.89 -28.01 21.37
N ILE A 50 -0.62 -27.91 20.99
CA ILE A 50 0.52 -27.88 21.92
C ILE A 50 0.97 -26.43 22.06
N LYS A 51 0.78 -25.86 23.25
CA LYS A 51 1.35 -24.55 23.61
C LYS A 51 2.84 -24.73 23.87
N ASP A 52 3.65 -23.93 23.20
CA ASP A 52 5.11 -23.98 23.32
C ASP A 52 5.54 -23.08 24.48
N ASP A 53 6.26 -23.65 25.43
CA ASP A 53 6.86 -23.02 26.60
C ASP A 53 8.33 -22.63 26.37
N GLY A 54 8.89 -22.85 25.18
CA GLY A 54 10.17 -22.28 24.77
C GLY A 54 10.77 -22.87 23.49
N ASP A 55 11.27 -21.99 22.62
CA ASP A 55 12.26 -22.11 21.53
C ASP A 55 12.27 -23.34 20.59
N THR A 56 11.27 -24.21 20.62
CA THR A 56 11.20 -25.33 19.67
C THR A 56 10.56 -24.92 18.34
N SER A 57 11.41 -24.90 17.30
CA SER A 57 11.05 -24.59 15.91
C SER A 57 9.68 -25.18 15.51
N GLY A 58 8.81 -24.34 14.92
CA GLY A 58 7.39 -24.59 14.65
C GLY A 58 7.03 -25.74 13.69
N ARG A 59 7.91 -26.73 13.50
CA ARG A 59 7.75 -27.88 12.61
C ARG A 59 6.80 -28.97 13.15
N HIS A 60 6.56 -29.02 14.46
CA HIS A 60 5.67 -30.01 15.09
C HIS A 60 4.38 -29.40 15.68
N LYS A 61 4.10 -28.13 15.37
CA LYS A 61 2.90 -27.46 15.81
C LYS A 61 1.77 -27.78 14.83
N GLY A 62 0.63 -28.18 15.37
CA GLY A 62 -0.59 -28.38 14.61
C GLY A 62 -1.76 -27.70 15.29
N VAL A 63 -2.76 -27.37 14.49
CA VAL A 63 -4.01 -26.73 14.93
C VAL A 63 -5.10 -27.77 14.83
N ASP A 64 -6.05 -27.74 15.76
CA ASP A 64 -7.19 -28.63 15.73
C ASP A 64 -8.03 -28.39 14.46
N ALA A 65 -8.45 -29.46 13.79
CA ALA A 65 -9.28 -29.35 12.59
C ALA A 65 -10.60 -28.64 12.89
N ASP A 66 -11.17 -28.88 14.06
CA ASP A 66 -12.43 -28.27 14.49
C ASP A 66 -12.27 -26.75 14.63
N SER A 67 -11.18 -26.25 15.23
CA SER A 67 -10.89 -24.81 15.28
C SER A 67 -10.73 -24.17 13.90
N LEU A 68 -10.19 -24.91 12.91
CA LEU A 68 -10.10 -24.42 11.53
C LEU A 68 -11.49 -24.33 10.88
N ASN A 69 -12.37 -25.29 11.16
CA ASN A 69 -13.76 -25.28 10.69
C ASN A 69 -14.57 -24.17 11.38
N GLU A 70 -14.42 -24.00 12.69
CA GLU A 70 -15.05 -22.92 13.47
C GLU A 70 -14.68 -21.53 12.91
N LEU A 71 -13.42 -21.33 12.51
CA LEU A 71 -13.00 -20.10 11.85
C LEU A 71 -13.73 -19.88 10.51
N ILE A 72 -13.82 -20.93 9.68
CA ILE A 72 -14.55 -20.86 8.40
C ILE A 72 -16.03 -20.54 8.65
N ASP A 73 -16.65 -21.20 9.62
CA ASP A 73 -18.05 -21.02 9.95
C ASP A 73 -18.30 -19.61 10.50
N ALA A 74 -17.45 -19.10 11.39
CA ALA A 74 -17.51 -17.73 11.89
C ALA A 74 -17.44 -16.70 10.76
N MET A 75 -16.53 -16.89 9.79
CA MET A 75 -16.43 -16.03 8.62
C MET A 75 -17.67 -16.10 7.72
N ARG A 76 -18.36 -17.25 7.68
CA ARG A 76 -19.56 -17.49 6.87
C ARG A 76 -20.85 -17.02 7.52
N GLN A 77 -20.94 -17.00 8.84
CA GLN A 77 -22.16 -16.58 9.55
C GLN A 77 -22.59 -15.14 9.23
N LEU A 78 -21.68 -14.31 8.76
CA LEU A 78 -21.91 -12.89 8.53
C LEU A 78 -22.28 -12.53 7.08
N GLY A 79 -22.24 -13.50 6.16
CA GLY A 79 -22.43 -13.25 4.73
C GLY A 79 -23.72 -13.79 4.14
N SER A 80 -24.15 -13.19 3.03
CA SER A 80 -25.26 -13.71 2.21
C SER A 80 -24.74 -14.60 1.09
N SER A 81 -25.37 -15.76 0.89
CA SER A 81 -25.00 -16.68 -0.19
C SER A 81 -25.39 -16.10 -1.54
N VAL A 82 -24.44 -16.03 -2.47
CA VAL A 82 -24.64 -15.56 -3.85
C VAL A 82 -24.05 -16.55 -4.84
N ALA A 83 -24.64 -16.63 -6.04
CA ALA A 83 -24.15 -17.50 -7.11
C ALA A 83 -22.90 -16.92 -7.80
N GLU A 84 -22.88 -15.60 -7.96
CA GLU A 84 -21.80 -14.84 -8.61
C GLU A 84 -21.44 -13.62 -7.76
N SER A 85 -20.19 -13.17 -7.89
CA SER A 85 -19.68 -11.98 -7.18
C SER A 85 -20.34 -10.72 -7.70
N SER A 86 -20.90 -9.89 -6.82
CA SER A 86 -21.33 -8.54 -7.19
C SER A 86 -20.13 -7.62 -7.47
N GLU A 87 -20.39 -6.51 -8.14
CA GLU A 87 -19.37 -5.50 -8.45
C GLU A 87 -18.75 -4.90 -7.17
N GLY A 88 -17.42 -4.76 -7.15
CA GLY A 88 -16.67 -4.20 -6.02
C GLY A 88 -16.49 -5.14 -4.82
N MET A 89 -16.90 -6.40 -4.95
CA MET A 89 -16.70 -7.45 -3.95
C MET A 89 -15.39 -8.19 -4.26
N LEU A 90 -14.49 -8.26 -3.28
CA LEU A 90 -13.17 -8.89 -3.42
C LEU A 90 -12.92 -9.81 -2.23
N ASN A 91 -12.10 -10.85 -2.42
CA ASN A 91 -11.69 -11.67 -1.28
C ASN A 91 -10.73 -10.89 -0.36
N ILE A 92 -10.60 -11.35 0.90
CA ILE A 92 -9.77 -10.69 1.92
C ILE A 92 -8.35 -10.36 1.44
N GLY A 93 -7.73 -11.27 0.68
CA GLY A 93 -6.37 -11.08 0.16
C GLY A 93 -6.30 -9.99 -0.92
N GLU A 94 -7.24 -10.01 -1.86
CA GLU A 94 -7.37 -9.00 -2.92
C GLU A 94 -7.73 -7.63 -2.35
N THR A 95 -8.66 -7.55 -1.39
CA THR A 95 -9.01 -6.32 -0.68
C THR A 95 -7.81 -5.74 0.04
N ALA A 96 -7.06 -6.59 0.77
CA ALA A 96 -5.85 -6.17 1.48
C ALA A 96 -4.79 -5.62 0.51
N GLY A 97 -4.59 -6.29 -0.63
CA GLY A 97 -3.69 -5.82 -1.69
C GLY A 97 -4.14 -4.50 -2.32
N ALA A 98 -5.44 -4.39 -2.65
CA ALA A 98 -6.00 -3.18 -3.28
C ALA A 98 -5.95 -1.96 -2.34
N LEU A 99 -6.11 -2.16 -1.04
CA LEU A 99 -6.03 -1.08 -0.04
C LEU A 99 -4.62 -0.90 0.55
N ASN A 100 -3.66 -1.76 0.21
CA ASN A 100 -2.33 -1.83 0.82
C ASN A 100 -2.35 -1.89 2.36
N VAL A 101 -3.30 -2.67 2.91
CA VAL A 101 -3.45 -2.90 4.35
C VAL A 101 -3.14 -4.35 4.70
N PRO A 102 -2.78 -4.66 5.96
CA PRO A 102 -2.63 -6.04 6.41
C PRO A 102 -3.93 -6.84 6.21
N SER A 103 -3.83 -8.06 5.67
CA SER A 103 -5.00 -8.95 5.53
C SER A 103 -5.68 -9.27 6.87
N MET A 104 -4.94 -9.20 7.98
CA MET A 104 -5.48 -9.42 9.32
C MET A 104 -6.41 -8.30 9.77
N ASP A 105 -6.18 -7.05 9.34
CA ASP A 105 -7.05 -5.94 9.70
C ASP A 105 -8.40 -6.07 9.01
N VAL A 106 -8.39 -6.53 7.75
CA VAL A 106 -9.62 -6.86 7.00
C VAL A 106 -10.34 -8.04 7.62
N LEU A 107 -9.62 -9.10 8.00
CA LEU A 107 -10.19 -10.26 8.68
C LEU A 107 -10.76 -9.90 10.06
N ALA A 108 -10.09 -9.04 10.82
CA ALA A 108 -10.59 -8.56 12.11
C ALA A 108 -11.90 -7.79 11.94
N LEU A 109 -11.99 -6.88 10.96
CA LEU A 109 -13.24 -6.18 10.65
C LEU A 109 -14.39 -7.14 10.28
N LEU A 110 -14.06 -8.23 9.56
CA LEU A 110 -15.01 -9.28 9.24
C LEU A 110 -15.46 -9.98 10.54
N LEU A 111 -14.54 -10.54 11.32
CA LEU A 111 -14.87 -11.30 12.54
C LEU A 111 -15.56 -10.47 13.62
N ASP A 112 -15.25 -9.17 13.70
CA ASP A 112 -15.93 -8.22 14.60
C ASP A 112 -17.36 -7.88 14.15
N GLY A 113 -17.82 -8.37 12.99
CA GLY A 113 -19.14 -8.06 12.43
C GLY A 113 -19.28 -6.59 12.03
N ARG A 114 -18.18 -5.90 11.71
CA ARG A 114 -18.18 -4.45 11.41
C ARG A 114 -18.46 -4.13 9.94
N LEU A 115 -18.55 -5.16 9.11
CA LEU A 115 -18.87 -5.10 7.69
C LEU A 115 -20.32 -5.55 7.46
N ASN A 116 -21.07 -4.80 6.65
CA ASN A 116 -22.47 -5.09 6.37
C ASN A 116 -22.65 -5.80 5.03
N LYS A 117 -21.75 -5.54 4.07
CA LYS A 117 -21.81 -6.13 2.72
C LYS A 117 -20.79 -7.23 2.62
N ILE A 118 -21.24 -8.46 2.88
CA ILE A 118 -20.44 -9.67 2.78
C ILE A 118 -21.19 -10.68 1.91
N GLU A 119 -20.50 -11.19 0.91
CA GLU A 119 -21.02 -12.19 -0.02
C GLU A 119 -20.26 -13.51 0.14
N LEU A 120 -21.00 -14.61 0.02
CA LEU A 120 -20.46 -15.95 0.11
C LEU A 120 -20.65 -16.67 -1.22
N LEU A 121 -19.54 -17.07 -1.82
CA LEU A 121 -19.52 -17.94 -3.00
C LEU A 121 -19.79 -19.42 -2.63
N PRO A 122 -20.01 -20.31 -3.62
CA PRO A 122 -20.23 -21.74 -3.38
C PRO A 122 -19.01 -22.44 -2.77
N ILE A 123 -19.27 -23.31 -1.78
CA ILE A 123 -18.35 -23.97 -0.81
C ILE A 123 -16.97 -24.45 -1.33
N GLY A 124 -16.78 -24.68 -2.63
CA GLY A 124 -15.53 -25.18 -3.20
C GLY A 124 -14.29 -24.30 -3.00
N LEU A 125 -14.46 -23.00 -2.68
CA LEU A 125 -13.36 -22.01 -2.66
C LEU A 125 -12.78 -21.70 -1.26
N LYS A 126 -13.27 -22.33 -0.17
CA LYS A 126 -12.78 -22.18 1.23
C LYS A 126 -12.52 -20.72 1.67
N PHE A 127 -11.29 -20.31 2.01
CA PHE A 127 -10.98 -18.93 2.44
C PHE A 127 -11.30 -17.85 1.39
N LYS A 128 -11.34 -18.23 0.10
CA LYS A 128 -11.71 -17.33 -1.00
C LYS A 128 -13.22 -17.21 -1.19
N LEU A 129 -14.02 -17.89 -0.36
CA LEU A 129 -15.50 -17.83 -0.43
C LEU A 129 -16.04 -16.50 0.03
N VAL A 130 -15.36 -15.86 0.98
CA VAL A 130 -15.86 -14.66 1.63
C VAL A 130 -15.36 -13.45 0.87
N LEU A 131 -16.31 -12.77 0.25
CA LEU A 131 -16.08 -11.53 -0.47
C LEU A 131 -16.56 -10.36 0.40
N VAL A 132 -15.75 -9.33 0.45
CA VAL A 132 -16.01 -8.10 1.20
C VAL A 132 -16.02 -6.92 0.24
N ASN A 133 -16.88 -5.96 0.51
CA ASN A 133 -16.95 -4.74 -0.30
C ASN A 133 -15.71 -3.86 -0.06
N LEU A 134 -14.98 -3.53 -1.13
CA LEU A 134 -13.73 -2.77 -1.06
C LEU A 134 -13.92 -1.38 -0.43
N GLU A 135 -14.97 -0.66 -0.82
CA GLU A 135 -15.24 0.71 -0.35
C GLU A 135 -15.64 0.74 1.13
N GLU A 136 -16.42 -0.25 1.58
CA GLU A 136 -16.80 -0.38 2.98
C GLU A 136 -15.56 -0.61 3.86
N VAL A 137 -14.69 -1.52 3.47
CA VAL A 137 -13.45 -1.81 4.19
C VAL A 137 -12.56 -0.56 4.24
N ALA A 138 -12.39 0.13 3.11
CA ALA A 138 -11.63 1.38 3.03
C ALA A 138 -12.18 2.43 4.01
N LYS A 139 -13.50 2.64 4.01
CA LYS A 139 -14.17 3.57 4.92
C LYS A 139 -13.99 3.19 6.39
N LYS A 140 -14.07 1.91 6.74
CA LYS A 140 -13.94 1.43 8.14
C LYS A 140 -12.50 1.50 8.65
N LEU A 141 -11.51 1.31 7.79
CA LEU A 141 -10.10 1.47 8.11
C LEU A 141 -9.63 2.93 8.03
N GLY A 142 -10.48 3.84 7.53
CA GLY A 142 -10.09 5.23 7.30
C GLY A 142 -9.06 5.40 6.17
N VAL A 143 -8.95 4.41 5.29
CA VAL A 143 -8.02 4.40 4.15
C VAL A 143 -8.78 4.85 2.90
N LYS A 144 -8.12 5.59 2.02
CA LYS A 144 -8.68 5.91 0.69
C LYS A 144 -8.40 4.74 -0.24
N ALA A 145 -9.44 4.16 -0.83
CA ALA A 145 -9.30 3.12 -1.85
C ALA A 145 -8.74 3.76 -3.14
N CYS A 146 -7.64 3.21 -3.66
CA CYS A 146 -7.12 3.56 -4.97
C CYS A 146 -6.65 2.31 -5.68
N GLN A 147 -7.25 2.01 -6.83
CA GLN A 147 -6.94 0.81 -7.60
C GLN A 147 -5.53 0.88 -8.23
N THR A 148 -4.98 2.08 -8.46
CA THR A 148 -3.74 2.29 -9.23
C THR A 148 -2.99 3.55 -8.78
N GLY A 149 -2.56 3.59 -7.53
CA GLY A 149 -1.71 4.68 -7.03
C GLY A 149 -0.23 4.40 -7.25
N LEU A 150 0.54 5.43 -7.63
CA LEU A 150 1.99 5.37 -7.78
C LEU A 150 2.67 5.88 -6.50
N THR A 151 3.74 5.22 -6.08
CA THR A 151 4.60 5.77 -5.02
C THR A 151 5.20 7.10 -5.46
N ILE A 152 5.58 7.95 -4.49
CA ILE A 152 6.25 9.24 -4.78
C ILE A 152 7.49 9.04 -5.67
N SER A 153 8.23 7.96 -5.46
CA SER A 153 9.41 7.59 -6.25
C SER A 153 9.04 7.18 -7.68
N GLU A 154 7.94 6.44 -7.87
CA GLU A 154 7.44 6.09 -9.21
C GLU A 154 6.92 7.32 -9.95
N ALA A 155 6.11 8.14 -9.29
CA ALA A 155 5.64 9.40 -9.85
C ALA A 155 6.81 10.31 -10.23
N SER A 156 7.83 10.43 -9.35
CA SER A 156 9.07 11.17 -9.63
C SER A 156 9.76 10.69 -10.92
N ARG A 157 9.91 9.38 -11.10
CA ARG A 157 10.48 8.80 -12.34
C ARG A 157 9.60 9.07 -13.55
N GLU A 158 8.29 9.03 -13.38
CA GLU A 158 7.34 9.18 -14.49
C GLU A 158 7.21 10.62 -15.00
N ILE A 159 7.36 11.62 -14.12
CA ILE A 159 7.39 13.05 -14.49
C ILE A 159 8.79 13.66 -14.52
N LEU A 160 9.83 12.85 -14.28
CA LEU A 160 11.25 13.23 -14.30
C LEU A 160 11.60 14.41 -13.37
N VAL A 161 10.93 14.51 -12.22
CA VAL A 161 11.24 15.53 -11.19
C VAL A 161 11.71 14.88 -9.90
N PRO A 162 12.50 15.58 -9.07
CA PRO A 162 12.89 15.08 -7.75
C PRO A 162 11.67 14.75 -6.87
N THR A 163 11.80 13.76 -5.99
CA THR A 163 10.73 13.33 -5.06
C THR A 163 10.25 14.47 -4.15
N LYS A 164 11.12 15.42 -3.80
CA LYS A 164 10.76 16.65 -3.07
C LYS A 164 9.73 17.50 -3.85
N THR A 165 9.91 17.62 -5.16
CA THR A 165 9.00 18.35 -6.04
C THR A 165 7.65 17.65 -6.14
N VAL A 166 7.61 16.32 -6.23
CA VAL A 166 6.35 15.56 -6.20
C VAL A 166 5.57 15.81 -4.90
N ARG A 167 6.25 15.79 -3.75
CA ARG A 167 5.62 16.11 -2.45
C ARG A 167 5.08 17.53 -2.40
N PHE A 168 5.80 18.48 -3.00
CA PHE A 168 5.32 19.84 -3.13
C PHE A 168 4.07 19.90 -4.02
N LEU A 169 4.07 19.24 -5.18
CA LEU A 169 2.94 19.20 -6.12
C LEU A 169 1.67 18.55 -5.52
N LEU A 170 1.82 17.60 -4.60
CA LEU A 170 0.69 17.05 -3.84
C LEU A 170 0.03 18.06 -2.89
N ARG A 171 0.77 19.10 -2.47
CA ARG A 171 0.28 20.18 -1.60
C ARG A 171 -0.05 21.46 -2.36
N ALA A 172 0.59 21.66 -3.50
CA ALA A 172 0.43 22.82 -4.34
C ALA A 172 -0.94 22.81 -5.02
N ARG A 173 -1.49 24.01 -5.20
CA ARG A 173 -2.70 24.24 -5.97
C ARG A 173 -2.36 24.90 -7.29
N ASP A 174 -3.09 24.53 -8.32
CA ASP A 174 -3.09 25.20 -9.60
C ASP A 174 -3.74 26.60 -9.49
N PRO A 175 -3.61 27.45 -10.51
CA PRO A 175 -4.19 28.80 -10.51
C PRO A 175 -5.71 28.83 -10.36
N ASN A 176 -6.38 27.72 -10.66
CA ASN A 176 -7.83 27.55 -10.53
C ASN A 176 -8.22 26.99 -9.14
N GLY A 177 -7.26 26.81 -8.25
CA GLY A 177 -7.46 26.34 -6.88
C GLY A 177 -7.54 24.81 -6.73
N TYR A 178 -7.38 24.03 -7.80
CA TYR A 178 -7.36 22.57 -7.76
C TYR A 178 -5.98 22.04 -7.37
N PRO A 179 -5.87 20.90 -6.67
CA PRO A 179 -4.58 20.29 -6.37
C PRO A 179 -3.81 19.94 -7.64
N ALA A 180 -2.53 20.28 -7.71
CA ALA A 180 -1.69 20.02 -8.88
C ALA A 180 -1.48 18.51 -9.11
N LEU A 181 -1.33 17.74 -8.03
CA LEU A 181 -1.44 16.30 -8.01
C LEU A 181 -2.39 15.86 -6.90
N LYS A 182 -3.20 14.83 -7.17
CA LYS A 182 -4.09 14.22 -6.16
C LYS A 182 -3.39 13.03 -5.51
N SER A 183 -3.56 12.92 -4.19
CA SER A 183 -3.27 11.68 -3.47
C SER A 183 -4.53 10.80 -3.50
N CYS A 184 -4.37 9.55 -3.93
CA CYS A 184 -5.48 8.59 -3.99
C CYS A 184 -5.46 7.56 -2.86
N GLY A 185 -4.34 7.39 -2.16
CA GLY A 185 -4.21 6.36 -1.13
C GLY A 185 -2.93 6.48 -0.33
N GLN A 186 -2.66 5.48 0.50
CA GLN A 186 -1.41 5.38 1.25
C GLN A 186 -0.88 3.94 1.21
N VAL A 187 0.44 3.79 1.21
CA VAL A 187 1.14 2.51 1.31
C VAL A 187 2.02 2.53 2.54
N ARG A 188 1.96 1.45 3.33
CA ARG A 188 2.91 1.24 4.41
C ARG A 188 4.23 0.72 3.85
N HIS A 189 5.31 1.48 4.00
CA HIS A 189 6.67 1.04 3.69
C HIS A 189 7.55 1.24 4.92
N MET A 190 8.20 0.16 5.40
CA MET A 190 9.03 0.17 6.62
C MET A 190 8.34 0.75 7.87
N GLY A 191 7.04 0.48 8.04
CA GLY A 191 6.26 0.92 9.21
C GLY A 191 5.70 2.34 9.09
N GLU A 192 6.13 3.12 8.10
CA GLU A 192 5.62 4.46 7.82
C GLU A 192 4.57 4.43 6.71
N MET A 193 3.53 5.26 6.85
CA MET A 193 2.52 5.46 5.80
C MET A 193 3.02 6.51 4.80
N HIS A 194 3.11 6.15 3.53
CA HIS A 194 3.46 7.06 2.45
C HIS A 194 2.28 7.28 1.54
N ASP A 195 2.03 8.53 1.16
CA ASP A 195 0.99 8.86 0.20
C ASP A 195 1.28 8.28 -1.19
N LEU A 196 0.24 7.73 -1.81
CA LEU A 196 0.22 7.35 -3.22
C LEU A 196 -0.32 8.51 -4.06
N VAL A 197 0.32 8.73 -5.21
CA VAL A 197 -0.06 9.68 -6.24
C VAL A 197 -1.06 9.01 -7.18
N ASP A 198 -2.19 9.67 -7.42
CA ASP A 198 -3.19 9.22 -8.37
C ASP A 198 -2.63 9.19 -9.80
N GLN A 199 -2.69 8.03 -10.46
CA GLN A 199 -2.13 7.88 -11.80
C GLN A 199 -2.89 8.72 -12.84
N GLU A 200 -4.20 8.85 -12.72
CA GLU A 200 -5.00 9.68 -13.63
C GLU A 200 -4.69 11.17 -13.44
N SER A 201 -4.53 11.62 -12.20
CA SER A 201 -4.05 12.96 -11.88
C SER A 201 -2.65 13.20 -12.45
N LEU A 202 -1.75 12.22 -12.39
CA LEU A 202 -0.40 12.34 -12.93
C LEU A 202 -0.41 12.43 -14.46
N ARG A 203 -1.23 11.62 -15.14
CA ARG A 203 -1.43 11.72 -16.60
C ARG A 203 -2.04 13.05 -16.99
N SER A 204 -3.07 13.50 -16.27
CA SER A 204 -3.70 14.81 -16.50
C SER A 204 -2.71 15.95 -16.30
N PHE A 205 -1.85 15.84 -15.28
CA PHE A 205 -0.77 16.78 -15.04
C PHE A 205 0.23 16.79 -16.21
N LYS A 206 0.66 15.63 -16.70
CA LYS A 206 1.57 15.50 -17.85
C LYS A 206 0.99 16.06 -19.15
N ALA A 207 -0.31 15.85 -19.37
CA ALA A 207 -1.00 16.40 -20.53
C ALA A 207 -1.11 17.93 -20.45
N ARG A 208 -1.30 18.48 -19.24
CA ARG A 208 -1.45 19.92 -19.01
C ARG A 208 -0.12 20.66 -18.99
N TYR A 209 0.91 20.07 -18.40
CA TYR A 209 2.25 20.63 -18.25
C TYR A 209 3.21 19.75 -19.03
N GLY A 210 3.52 20.14 -20.27
CA GLY A 210 4.48 19.42 -21.10
C GLY A 210 5.81 19.25 -20.33
N ILE A 211 6.23 18.01 -20.11
CA ILE A 211 7.48 17.72 -19.39
C ILE A 211 8.64 18.23 -20.25
N LEU A 212 9.34 19.25 -19.76
CA LEU A 212 10.63 19.67 -20.30
C LEU A 212 11.65 18.55 -20.05
N ARG A 213 12.02 17.82 -21.10
CA ARG A 213 13.17 16.92 -21.08
C ARG A 213 14.43 17.73 -20.77
N LEU A 214 14.93 17.63 -19.55
CA LEU A 214 16.22 18.22 -19.18
C LEU A 214 17.35 17.49 -19.92
N LEU A 215 18.03 18.24 -20.78
CA LEU A 215 19.35 17.92 -21.31
C LEU A 215 20.30 17.75 -20.12
N VAL A 216 20.88 16.56 -19.96
CA VAL A 216 21.99 16.32 -19.03
C VAL A 216 23.21 17.07 -19.58
N PRO A 217 23.78 18.08 -18.88
CA PRO A 217 25.07 18.61 -19.28
C PRO A 217 26.12 17.55 -18.92
N SER A 218 26.74 16.93 -19.94
CA SER A 218 27.94 16.13 -19.77
C SER A 218 29.07 17.04 -19.31
N SER A 219 29.37 17.03 -18.01
CA SER A 219 30.47 17.80 -17.43
C SER A 219 31.81 17.13 -17.76
N THR A 220 32.53 17.68 -18.75
CA THR A 220 33.98 17.53 -18.87
C THR A 220 34.59 18.89 -19.19
N GLY A 221 35.22 19.52 -18.20
CA GLY A 221 36.02 20.73 -18.39
C GLY A 221 36.12 21.58 -17.12
N SER A 222 37.26 21.48 -16.43
CA SER A 222 37.63 22.27 -15.25
C SER A 222 37.77 23.77 -15.54
N PRO A 223 37.57 24.66 -14.55
CA PRO A 223 37.51 26.10 -14.75
C PRO A 223 38.89 26.75 -14.59
N THR A 224 39.20 27.74 -15.43
CA THR A 224 40.16 28.79 -15.09
C THR A 224 39.61 30.15 -15.47
N SER A 225 39.96 31.12 -14.63
CA SER A 225 39.73 32.56 -14.69
C SER A 225 38.42 33.08 -14.07
N ASN A 226 38.65 33.95 -13.09
CA ASN A 226 37.71 34.83 -12.43
C ASN A 226 36.99 35.69 -13.46
N GLU A 227 35.75 35.33 -13.76
CA GLU A 227 34.80 36.24 -14.39
C GLU A 227 33.45 35.95 -13.74
N LYS A 228 32.83 36.96 -13.12
CA LYS A 228 31.42 36.85 -12.71
C LYS A 228 30.60 36.84 -13.99
N SER A 229 30.46 35.65 -14.58
CA SER A 229 29.69 35.44 -15.80
C SER A 229 28.24 35.20 -15.42
N TYR A 230 27.39 36.20 -15.68
CA TYR A 230 25.94 36.06 -15.57
C TYR A 230 25.44 35.46 -16.89
N ARG A 231 25.22 34.15 -16.93
CA ARG A 231 24.59 33.50 -18.08
C ARG A 231 23.09 33.39 -17.85
N PHE A 232 22.32 34.27 -18.49
CA PHE A 232 20.88 34.14 -18.63
C PHE A 232 20.60 33.33 -19.90
N SER A 233 20.09 32.10 -19.76
CA SER A 233 19.53 31.38 -20.91
C SER A 233 18.01 31.58 -20.94
N THR A 234 17.52 32.40 -21.86
CA THR A 234 16.09 32.56 -22.12
C THR A 234 15.58 31.40 -22.97
N TRP A 235 14.55 30.70 -22.51
CA TRP A 235 13.85 29.67 -23.28
C TRP A 235 12.43 30.13 -23.56
N THR A 236 12.06 30.23 -24.84
CA THR A 236 10.72 30.59 -25.31
C THR A 236 10.00 29.34 -25.83
N ALA A 237 8.87 29.01 -25.23
CA ALA A 237 7.80 28.27 -25.90
C ALA A 237 6.45 28.76 -25.39
N LEU A 238 5.69 29.38 -26.29
CA LEU A 238 4.34 29.89 -26.12
C LEU A 238 3.34 28.73 -26.23
N LEU A 239 2.53 28.56 -25.17
CA LEU A 239 1.06 28.41 -25.17
C LEU A 239 0.65 27.84 -23.79
N SER A 240 0.14 28.72 -22.92
CA SER A 240 -0.44 28.50 -21.56
C SER A 240 0.27 29.13 -20.34
N GLY A 241 1.12 30.14 -20.54
CA GLY A 241 1.26 31.23 -19.54
C GLY A 241 2.00 30.94 -18.23
N LEU A 242 2.87 29.92 -18.18
CA LEU A 242 3.81 29.68 -17.08
C LEU A 242 5.24 29.60 -17.65
N PHE A 243 6.14 30.46 -17.17
CA PHE A 243 7.55 30.41 -17.53
C PHE A 243 8.34 29.73 -16.42
N LEU A 244 9.02 28.63 -16.74
CA LEU A 244 10.01 28.02 -15.86
C LEU A 244 11.37 28.67 -16.15
N TRP A 245 11.93 29.37 -15.18
CA TRP A 245 13.27 29.93 -15.26
C TRP A 245 14.21 29.10 -14.39
N GLN A 246 15.37 28.75 -14.95
CA GLN A 246 16.48 28.20 -14.20
C GLN A 246 17.49 29.33 -14.01
N VAL A 247 17.73 29.72 -12.75
CA VAL A 247 18.74 30.71 -12.39
C VAL A 247 19.88 29.98 -11.70
N ILE A 248 21.04 29.94 -12.35
CA ILE A 248 22.24 29.33 -11.80
C ILE A 248 23.07 30.44 -11.17
N PHE A 249 23.18 30.42 -9.85
CA PHE A 249 24.09 31.28 -9.10
C PHE A 249 25.38 30.52 -8.84
N SER A 250 26.48 30.92 -9.47
CA SER A 250 27.80 30.41 -9.13
C SER A 250 28.48 31.40 -8.18
N VAL A 251 28.62 31.02 -6.92
CA VAL A 251 29.33 31.81 -5.90
C VAL A 251 30.40 30.93 -5.26
N GLY A 252 31.66 31.24 -5.54
CA GLY A 252 32.81 30.58 -4.88
C GLY A 252 32.98 29.09 -5.19
N GLY A 253 32.61 28.64 -6.40
CA GLY A 253 32.80 27.24 -6.83
C GLY A 253 31.68 26.28 -6.43
N ASN A 254 30.61 26.77 -5.81
CA ASN A 254 29.37 26.02 -5.61
C ASN A 254 28.27 26.60 -6.51
N ASP A 255 27.71 25.75 -7.36
CA ASP A 255 26.58 26.10 -8.21
C ASP A 255 25.27 25.91 -7.44
N LEU A 256 24.55 27.00 -7.22
CA LEU A 256 23.23 27.04 -6.63
C LEU A 256 22.20 27.14 -7.75
N VAL A 257 21.51 26.03 -8.01
CA VAL A 257 20.46 25.96 -9.04
C VAL A 257 19.13 26.31 -8.40
N LEU A 258 18.69 27.55 -8.62
CA LEU A 258 17.37 28.01 -8.20
C LEU A 258 16.39 27.84 -9.36
N TRP A 259 15.31 27.10 -9.11
CA TRP A 259 14.17 27.06 -9.99
C TRP A 259 13.27 28.23 -9.62
N ALA A 260 12.74 28.92 -10.62
CA ALA A 260 11.74 29.96 -10.43
C ALA A 260 10.58 29.75 -11.40
N ILE A 261 9.36 29.86 -10.88
CA ILE A 261 8.15 29.90 -11.70
C ILE A 261 7.74 31.36 -11.80
N TRP A 262 7.75 31.91 -13.01
CA TRP A 262 7.32 33.27 -13.28
C TRP A 262 5.94 33.27 -13.92
N GLN A 263 5.00 34.00 -13.31
CA GLN A 263 3.68 34.26 -13.84
C GLN A 263 3.63 35.70 -14.38
N PRO A 264 3.12 35.93 -15.61
CA PRO A 264 3.16 37.24 -16.23
C PRO A 264 2.29 38.31 -15.53
N ASN A 265 1.41 37.92 -14.60
CA ASN A 265 0.49 38.84 -13.91
C ASN A 265 0.82 39.11 -12.43
N THR A 266 1.90 38.52 -11.89
CA THR A 266 2.34 38.77 -10.52
C THR A 266 3.76 39.31 -10.53
N LYS A 267 3.97 40.50 -9.95
CA LYS A 267 5.27 41.19 -9.92
C LYS A 267 6.35 40.51 -9.04
N LEU A 268 6.12 39.29 -8.57
CA LEU A 268 7.03 38.60 -7.65
C LEU A 268 7.27 37.14 -8.07
N PRO A 269 8.53 36.76 -8.37
CA PRO A 269 8.89 35.37 -8.62
C PRO A 269 8.82 34.53 -7.35
N LEU A 270 8.31 33.29 -7.48
CA LEU A 270 8.41 32.27 -6.46
C LEU A 270 9.72 31.50 -6.67
N PHE A 271 10.63 31.59 -5.70
CA PHE A 271 11.93 30.93 -5.71
C PHE A 271 11.88 29.59 -4.96
N PHE A 272 12.57 28.58 -5.50
CA PHE A 272 12.70 27.26 -4.91
C PHE A 272 14.18 26.95 -4.63
N HIS A 273 14.51 26.56 -3.39
CA HIS A 273 15.84 26.12 -2.97
C HIS A 273 16.03 24.59 -3.11
#